data_AF-A0A409WWP6-F1
#
_entry.id   AF-A0A409WWP6-F1
#
_cell.length_a   1.000
_cell.length_b   1.000
_cell.length_c   1.000
_cell.angle_alpha   90.00
_cell.angle_beta   90.00
_cell.angle_gamma   90.00
#
_symmetry.space_group_name_H-M   'P 1'
#
loop_
_entity.id
_entity.type
_entity.pdbx_description
1 polymer ?
#
loop_
_entity_poly.entity_id
_entity_poly.type
_entity_poly.pdbx_seq_one_letter_code
_entity_poly.pdbx_strand_id
1 'polypeptide(L)'
;MQESGMWNEEVRLKLIVSRGSLFGVPEVGLLLKSLYKTAWEISDDQLLRHAAKRAPFVCQSQSIILYRERPTSVWLNTVLFSGWRAGLKTGILFLRSGRRNLRWASEDEERSDEAESL
;
A
#
# COMPACT_ATOMS: atom_id res chain seq x y z
N MET A 1 -10.63 0.95 21.50
CA MET A 1 -9.49 1.29 22.38
C MET A 1 -9.92 2.05 23.62
N GLN A 2 -10.81 3.05 23.51
CA GLN A 2 -11.37 3.75 24.68
C GLN A 2 -12.19 2.80 25.58
N GLU A 3 -13.12 2.04 25.00
CA GLU A 3 -13.91 1.03 25.74
C GLU A 3 -13.04 -0.08 26.37
N SER A 4 -11.87 -0.32 25.79
CA SER A 4 -10.89 -1.32 26.27
C SER A 4 -9.93 -0.77 27.33
N GLY A 5 -10.04 0.52 27.68
CA GLY A 5 -9.10 1.19 28.59
C GLY A 5 -7.67 1.36 28.06
N MET A 6 -7.41 1.02 26.79
CA MET A 6 -6.06 1.05 26.20
C MET A 6 -5.67 2.41 25.60
N TRP A 7 -6.59 3.37 25.56
CA TRP A 7 -6.34 4.68 24.96
C TRP A 7 -5.65 5.62 25.95
N ASN A 8 -4.40 6.00 25.66
CA ASN A 8 -3.63 6.99 26.41
C ASN A 8 -2.78 7.87 25.46
N GLU A 9 -2.14 8.92 26.00
CA GLU A 9 -1.35 9.86 25.19
C GLU A 9 -0.12 9.20 24.55
N GLU A 10 0.48 8.21 25.21
CA GLU A 10 1.61 7.47 24.67
C GLU A 10 1.22 6.66 23.41
N VAL A 11 0.08 5.95 23.46
CA VAL A 11 -0.47 5.21 22.32
C VAL A 11 -0.80 6.15 21.18
N ARG A 12 -1.36 7.34 21.47
CA ARG A 12 -1.62 8.36 20.45
C ARG A 12 -0.33 8.83 19.77
N LEU A 13 0.73 9.09 20.53
CA LEU A 13 2.03 9.50 19.97
C LEU A 13 2.64 8.38 19.12
N LYS A 14 2.60 7.13 19.60
CA LYS A 14 3.06 5.95 18.84
C LYS A 14 2.32 5.79 17.51
N LEU A 15 1.00 6.05 17.51
CA LEU A 15 0.18 6.03 16.30
C LEU A 15 0.60 7.11 15.29
N ILE A 16 0.86 8.34 15.76
CA ILE A 16 1.30 9.46 14.90
C ILE A 16 2.66 9.13 14.27
N VAL A 17 3.62 8.65 15.07
CA VAL A 17 4.95 8.24 14.59
C VAL A 17 4.83 7.11 13.57
N SER A 18 3.93 6.15 13.81
CA SER A 18 3.67 5.01 12.91
C SER A 18 2.78 5.37 11.71
N ARG A 19 2.50 6.66 11.47
CA ARG A 19 1.64 7.15 10.38
C ARG A 19 0.25 6.50 10.34
N GLY A 20 -0.30 6.20 11.51
CA GLY A 20 -1.60 5.55 11.66
C GLY A 20 -1.58 4.03 11.57
N SER A 21 -0.41 3.39 11.38
CA SER A 21 -0.29 1.93 11.47
C SER A 21 -0.39 1.44 12.92
N LEU A 22 -1.23 0.44 13.16
CA LEU A 22 -1.29 -0.25 14.45
C LEU A 22 -0.13 -1.23 14.66
N PHE A 23 0.61 -1.62 13.62
CA PHE A 23 1.74 -2.54 13.76
C PHE A 23 2.90 -1.93 14.55
N GLY A 24 3.04 -0.59 14.55
CA GLY A 24 4.03 0.12 15.37
C GLY A 24 3.64 0.28 16.84
N VAL A 25 2.46 -0.21 17.26
CA VAL A 25 1.97 -0.10 18.64
C VAL A 25 1.98 -1.50 19.28
N PRO A 26 2.99 -1.86 20.10
CA PRO A 26 3.14 -3.21 20.63
C PRO A 26 2.02 -3.61 21.59
N GLU A 27 1.41 -2.66 22.31
CA GLU A 27 0.34 -2.91 23.29
C GLU A 27 -0.95 -3.45 22.65
N VAL A 28 -1.12 -3.24 21.34
CA VAL A 28 -2.34 -3.63 20.63
C VAL A 28 -2.27 -5.09 20.20
N GLY A 29 -3.28 -5.87 20.57
CA GLY A 29 -3.40 -7.28 20.19
C GLY A 29 -3.54 -7.50 18.67
N LEU A 30 -3.18 -8.71 18.23
CA LEU A 30 -3.18 -9.08 16.80
C LEU A 30 -4.54 -8.95 16.13
N LEU A 31 -5.64 -9.23 16.85
CA LEU A 31 -6.99 -9.12 16.30
C LEU A 31 -7.27 -7.68 15.84
N LEU A 32 -7.02 -6.69 16.71
CA LEU A 32 -7.21 -5.28 16.38
C LEU A 32 -6.27 -4.84 15.25
N LYS A 33 -5.01 -5.26 15.27
CA LYS A 33 -4.06 -5.00 14.17
C LYS A 33 -4.56 -5.53 12.83
N SER A 34 -5.21 -6.70 12.84
CA SER A 34 -5.75 -7.31 11.63
C SER A 34 -7.00 -6.60 11.09
N LEU A 35 -7.84 -6.06 11.99
CA LEU A 35 -9.07 -5.34 11.64
C LEU A 35 -8.81 -3.93 11.13
N TYR A 36 -7.84 -3.22 11.72
CA TYR A 36 -7.55 -1.82 11.42
C TYR A 36 -6.28 -1.66 10.58
N LYS A 37 -6.09 -2.56 9.60
CA LYS A 37 -5.01 -2.43 8.63
C LYS A 37 -5.15 -1.15 7.83
N THR A 38 -4.03 -0.47 7.58
CA THR A 38 -3.99 0.67 6.68
C THR A 38 -3.99 0.23 5.21
N ALA A 39 -4.27 1.15 4.29
CA ALA A 39 -4.23 0.85 2.85
C ALA A 39 -2.85 0.35 2.36
N TRP A 40 -1.76 0.71 3.05
CA TRP A 40 -0.40 0.27 2.75
C TRP A 40 -0.09 -1.16 3.20
N GLU A 41 -0.92 -1.71 4.09
CA GLU A 41 -0.74 -3.04 4.70
C GLU A 41 -1.62 -4.11 4.05
N ILE A 42 -2.56 -3.69 3.21
CA ILE A 42 -3.43 -4.59 2.45
C ILE A 42 -2.66 -5.14 1.26
N SER A 43 -2.81 -6.44 1.02
CA SER A 43 -2.19 -7.09 -0.14
C SER A 43 -2.83 -6.59 -1.44
N ASP A 44 -1.98 -6.20 -2.40
CA ASP A 44 -2.39 -5.81 -3.75
C ASP A 44 -3.23 -6.91 -4.44
N ASP A 45 -2.84 -8.19 -4.26
CA ASP A 45 -3.55 -9.34 -4.83
C ASP A 45 -4.95 -9.49 -4.22
N GLN A 46 -5.07 -9.34 -2.91
CA GLN A 46 -6.37 -9.38 -2.25
C GLN A 46 -7.27 -8.26 -2.76
N LEU A 47 -6.74 -7.05 -2.90
CA LEU A 47 -7.49 -5.92 -3.42
C LEU A 47 -7.99 -6.18 -4.85
N LEU A 48 -7.12 -6.64 -5.75
CA LEU A 48 -7.49 -6.99 -7.13
C LEU A 48 -8.52 -8.13 -7.17
N ARG A 49 -8.39 -9.14 -6.32
CA ARG A 49 -9.34 -10.25 -6.21
C ARG A 49 -10.71 -9.76 -5.76
N HIS A 50 -10.77 -8.87 -4.78
CA HIS A 50 -12.02 -8.26 -4.34
C HIS A 50 -12.62 -7.36 -5.44
N ALA A 51 -11.79 -6.61 -6.15
CA ALA A 51 -12.20 -5.81 -7.30
C ALA A 51 -12.81 -6.69 -8.40
N ALA A 52 -12.18 -7.82 -8.72
CA ALA A 52 -12.66 -8.75 -9.73
C ALA A 52 -13.99 -9.39 -9.33
N LYS A 53 -14.14 -9.81 -8.07
CA LYS A 53 -15.38 -10.40 -7.56
C LYS A 53 -16.58 -9.46 -7.61
N ARG A 54 -16.39 -8.16 -7.39
CA ARG A 54 -17.48 -7.19 -7.49
C ARG A 54 -17.72 -6.68 -8.92
N ALA A 55 -16.79 -6.91 -9.84
CA ALA A 55 -16.84 -6.37 -11.21
C ALA A 55 -18.12 -6.75 -11.99
N PRO A 56 -18.68 -7.98 -11.89
CA PRO A 56 -19.91 -8.35 -12.59
C PRO A 56 -21.13 -7.50 -12.21
N PHE A 57 -21.10 -6.87 -11.03
CA PHE A 57 -22.19 -6.02 -10.52
C PHE A 57 -21.96 -4.53 -10.83
N VAL A 58 -20.93 -4.19 -11.61
CA VAL A 58 -20.58 -2.81 -11.99
C VAL A 58 -20.76 -2.64 -13.49
N CYS A 59 -21.74 -1.82 -13.90
CA CYS A 59 -22.07 -1.61 -15.32
C CYS A 59 -20.92 -0.96 -16.11
N GLN A 60 -20.23 0.00 -15.51
CA GLN A 60 -19.06 0.69 -16.09
C GLN A 60 -17.77 0.05 -15.58
N SER A 61 -16.91 0.82 -14.92
CA SER A 61 -15.64 0.36 -14.34
C SER A 61 -15.53 0.83 -12.88
N GLN A 62 -14.36 0.63 -12.30
CA GLN A 62 -14.04 0.97 -10.92
C GLN A 62 -12.68 1.66 -10.82
N SER A 63 -12.62 2.71 -10.01
CA SER A 63 -11.40 3.46 -9.71
C SER A 63 -10.51 2.70 -8.72
N ILE A 64 -9.61 1.87 -9.21
CA ILE A 64 -8.69 1.07 -8.38
C ILE A 64 -7.45 1.89 -8.06
N ILE A 65 -7.16 2.06 -6.77
CA ILE A 65 -5.96 2.75 -6.27
C ILE A 65 -5.09 1.73 -5.55
N LEU A 66 -3.81 1.68 -5.89
CA LEU A 66 -2.82 0.82 -5.21
C LEU A 66 -1.83 1.65 -4.40
N TYR A 67 -1.40 1.08 -3.28
CA TYR A 67 -0.49 1.72 -2.32
C TYR A 67 0.73 0.83 -2.16
N ARG A 68 1.90 1.31 -2.58
CA ARG A 68 3.14 0.54 -2.53
C ARG A 68 4.30 1.46 -2.27
N GLU A 69 5.05 1.25 -1.19
CA GLU A 69 6.10 2.20 -0.80
C GLU A 69 7.26 2.27 -1.80
N ARG A 70 7.67 1.10 -2.31
CA ARG A 70 8.71 0.96 -3.35
C ARG A 70 8.19 0.09 -4.49
N PRO A 71 7.48 0.67 -5.47
CA PRO A 71 7.04 -0.07 -6.64
C PRO A 71 8.24 -0.42 -7.52
N THR A 72 8.30 -1.65 -8.02
CA THR A 72 9.28 -2.08 -9.03
C THR A 72 8.59 -2.37 -10.35
N SER A 73 9.31 -2.27 -11.47
CA SER A 73 8.76 -2.58 -12.80
C SER A 73 8.20 -4.00 -12.88
N VAL A 74 8.90 -4.97 -12.26
CA VAL A 74 8.45 -6.37 -12.18
C VAL A 74 7.13 -6.49 -11.42
N TRP A 75 7.01 -5.81 -10.28
CA TRP A 75 5.78 -5.80 -9.50
C TRP A 75 4.63 -5.15 -10.28
N LEU A 76 4.89 -4.01 -10.93
CA LEU A 76 3.88 -3.28 -11.70
C LEU A 76 3.33 -4.14 -12.85
N ASN A 77 4.22 -4.81 -13.59
CA ASN A 77 3.82 -5.77 -14.62
C ASN A 77 2.97 -6.90 -14.03
N THR A 78 3.39 -7.48 -12.91
CA THR A 78 2.65 -8.56 -12.24
C THR A 78 1.22 -8.15 -11.89
N VAL A 79 1.05 -6.97 -11.31
CA VAL A 79 -0.25 -6.42 -10.90
C VAL A 79 -1.13 -6.11 -12.12
N LEU A 80 -0.59 -5.43 -13.13
CA LEU A 80 -1.32 -5.11 -14.36
C LEU A 80 -1.80 -6.37 -15.10
N PHE A 81 -0.92 -7.36 -15.27
CA PHE A 81 -1.29 -8.64 -15.89
C PHE A 81 -2.24 -9.47 -15.03
N SER A 82 -2.17 -9.37 -13.70
CA SER A 82 -3.15 -10.01 -12.81
C SER A 82 -4.54 -9.40 -13.01
N GLY A 83 -4.65 -8.07 -13.00
CA GLY A 83 -5.92 -7.39 -13.22
C GLY A 83 -6.52 -7.64 -14.61
N TRP A 84 -5.67 -7.63 -15.65
CA TRP A 84 -6.09 -7.96 -17.03
C TRP A 84 -6.64 -9.39 -17.14
N ARG A 85 -5.92 -10.38 -16.60
CA ARG A 85 -6.38 -11.79 -16.59
C ARG A 85 -7.66 -11.98 -15.78
N ALA A 86 -7.91 -11.15 -14.77
CA ALA A 86 -9.13 -11.16 -13.99
C ALA A 86 -10.32 -10.47 -14.67
N GLY A 87 -10.16 -9.92 -15.89
CA GLY A 87 -11.23 -9.26 -16.65
C GLY A 87 -11.58 -7.85 -16.14
N LEU A 88 -10.68 -7.21 -15.39
CA LEU A 88 -10.91 -5.84 -14.93
C LEU A 88 -10.78 -4.85 -16.08
N LYS A 89 -11.81 -4.00 -16.25
CA LYS A 89 -11.83 -2.92 -17.25
C LYS A 89 -10.81 -1.82 -16.96
N THR A 90 -10.56 -1.54 -15.67
CA THR A 90 -9.50 -0.63 -15.22
C THR A 90 -8.51 -1.44 -14.39
N GLY A 91 -7.26 -1.50 -14.83
CA GLY A 91 -6.19 -2.19 -14.08
C GLY A 91 -5.77 -1.40 -12.85
N ILE A 92 -5.27 -0.17 -13.05
CA ILE A 92 -4.87 0.75 -11.99
C ILE A 92 -5.27 2.16 -12.43
N LEU A 93 -5.93 2.92 -11.56
CA LEU A 93 -6.19 4.35 -11.78
C LEU A 93 -5.03 5.19 -11.23
N PHE A 94 -4.67 4.97 -9.96
CA PHE A 94 -3.54 5.65 -9.32
C PHE A 94 -2.65 4.66 -8.58
N LEU A 95 -1.35 4.84 -8.77
CA LEU A 95 -0.32 4.25 -7.92
C LEU A 95 0.17 5.30 -6.92
N ARG A 96 -0.08 5.06 -5.64
CA ARG A 96 0.46 5.87 -4.55
C ARG A 96 1.74 5.22 -4.07
N SER A 97 2.86 5.88 -4.41
CA SER A 97 4.18 5.55 -3.87
C SER A 97 4.49 6.38 -2.63
N GLY A 98 5.25 5.81 -1.71
CA GLY A 98 5.85 6.58 -0.63
C GLY A 98 6.77 7.66 -1.23
N ARG A 99 6.91 8.81 -0.55
CA ARG A 99 7.93 9.79 -0.93
C ARG A 99 9.29 9.12 -0.84
N ARG A 100 10.04 9.13 -1.94
CA ARG A 100 11.48 8.82 -1.96
C ARG A 100 12.13 9.75 -0.93
N ASN A 101 12.76 9.24 0.13
CA ASN A 101 13.53 10.12 1.01
C ASN A 101 14.56 10.84 0.12
N LEU A 102 14.61 12.17 0.20
CA LEU A 102 15.48 13.01 -0.63
C LEU A 102 16.96 12.55 -0.59
N ARG A 103 17.36 11.88 0.49
CA ARG A 103 18.68 11.28 0.70
C ARG A 103 19.04 10.14 -0.27
N TRP A 104 18.06 9.39 -0.77
CA TRP A 104 18.24 8.33 -1.76
C TRP A 104 17.95 8.82 -3.18
N ALA A 105 17.54 10.09 -3.35
CA ALA A 105 17.40 10.70 -4.66
C ALA A 105 18.77 10.86 -5.33
N SER A 106 19.75 11.37 -4.56
CA SER A 106 21.14 11.55 -4.99
C SER A 106 21.86 10.24 -5.28
N GLU A 107 21.69 9.21 -4.44
CA GLU A 107 22.45 7.94 -4.57
C GLU A 107 22.04 7.12 -5.81
N ASP A 108 20.78 7.18 -6.27
CA ASP A 108 20.42 6.52 -7.54
C ASP A 108 20.64 7.42 -8.77
N GLU A 109 20.72 8.75 -8.63
CA GLU A 109 21.25 9.63 -9.70
C GLU A 109 22.73 9.32 -9.95
N GLU A 110 23.53 9.21 -8.89
CA GLU A 110 24.92 8.78 -8.96
C GLU A 110 25.05 7.38 -9.58
N ARG A 111 24.21 6.41 -9.17
CA ARG A 111 24.22 5.05 -9.77
C ARG A 111 23.69 4.99 -11.21
N SER A 112 22.81 5.90 -11.64
CA SER A 112 22.40 5.97 -13.04
C SER A 112 23.49 6.60 -13.91
N ASP A 113 24.16 7.63 -13.40
CA ASP A 113 25.26 8.30 -14.10
C ASP A 113 26.50 7.38 -14.21
N GLU A 114 26.75 6.55 -13.21
CA GLU A 114 27.77 5.48 -13.26
C GLU A 114 27.41 4.36 -14.24
N ALA A 115 26.11 4.06 -14.41
CA ALA A 115 25.65 3.03 -15.36
C ALA A 115 25.62 3.52 -16.81
N GLU A 116 25.51 4.84 -17.04
CA GLU A 116 25.57 5.47 -18.37
C GLU A 116 26.99 5.86 -18.79
N SER A 117 27.98 5.83 -17.88
CA SER A 117 29.39 6.11 -18.17
C SER A 117 30.25 4.85 -18.41
N LEU A 118 29.62 3.66 -18.45
CA LEU A 118 30.21 2.37 -18.83
C LEU A 118 29.65 1.90 -20.19
#